data_AF-X0UPK8-F1
#
_entry.id   AF-X0UPK8-F1
#
_cell.length_a   1.000
_cell.length_b   1.000
_cell.length_c   1.000
_cell.angle_alpha   90.00
_cell.angle_beta   90.00
_cell.angle_gamma   90.00
#
_symmetry.space_group_name_H-M   'P 1'
#
loop_
_entity.id
_entity.type
_entity.pdbx_description
1 polymer ?
#
loop_
_entity_poly.entity_id
_entity_poly.type
_entity_poly.pdbx_seq_one_letter_code
_entity_poly.pdbx_strand_id
1 'polypeptide(L)'
;QNSPFDLLSDVIANGKAGDVWVTLQIHQNIVGVASLNNLAAIIIVNARQPEENTIEKAENEGIPIMVSKMSAFELVAGLCSAGISGTR
;
A
#
# COMPACT_ATOMS: atom_id res chain seq x y z
N GLN A 1 12.45 20.53 -1.69
CA GLN A 1 12.51 20.00 -3.06
C GLN A 1 12.28 18.52 -2.92
N ASN A 2 11.03 18.09 -3.06
CA ASN A 2 10.60 16.75 -2.65
C ASN A 2 10.93 15.79 -3.77
N SER A 3 11.99 15.02 -3.60
CA SER A 3 12.31 13.91 -4.49
C SER A 3 11.13 12.90 -4.47
N PRO A 4 10.83 12.20 -5.57
CA PRO A 4 9.76 11.19 -5.65
C PRO A 4 9.86 10.04 -4.63
N PHE A 5 10.94 10.00 -3.84
CA PHE A 5 11.17 9.07 -2.73
C PHE A 5 10.43 9.40 -1.43
N ASP A 6 9.89 10.62 -1.26
CA ASP A 6 9.45 11.10 0.06
C ASP A 6 8.13 10.49 0.56
N LEU A 7 7.29 10.00 -0.35
CA LEU A 7 6.06 9.27 0.03
C LEU A 7 6.33 7.80 0.39
N LEU A 8 7.45 7.27 -0.11
CA LEU A 8 7.85 5.89 0.13
C LEU A 8 8.71 5.79 1.41
N SER A 9 9.52 6.82 1.69
CA SER A 9 10.38 6.90 2.88
C SER A 9 9.60 6.78 4.19
N ASP A 10 8.42 7.39 4.28
CA ASP A 10 7.57 7.30 5.47
C ASP A 10 7.16 5.85 5.77
N VAL A 11 6.75 5.11 4.74
CA VAL A 11 6.36 3.71 4.89
C VAL A 11 7.58 2.85 5.19
N ILE A 12 8.73 3.11 4.57
CA ILE A 12 10.00 2.45 4.90
C ILE A 12 10.36 2.66 6.38
N ALA A 13 10.14 3.86 6.92
CA ALA A 13 10.53 4.20 8.29
C ALA A 13 9.52 3.68 9.34
N ASN A 14 8.22 3.69 9.02
CA ASN A 14 7.15 3.53 10.01
C ASN A 14 6.28 2.28 9.80
N GLY A 15 6.31 1.66 8.62
CA GLY A 15 5.52 0.46 8.32
C GLY A 15 5.99 -0.75 9.13
N LYS A 16 5.04 -1.49 9.71
CA LYS A 16 5.34 -2.66 10.54
C LYS A 16 4.89 -3.95 9.88
N ALA A 17 5.56 -5.04 10.22
CA ALA A 17 5.19 -6.35 9.72
C ALA A 17 3.73 -6.65 10.03
N GLY A 18 2.97 -7.09 9.02
CA GLY A 18 1.53 -7.34 9.13
C GLY A 18 0.62 -6.13 8.89
N ASP A 19 1.16 -4.91 8.74
CA ASP A 19 0.35 -3.74 8.40
C ASP A 19 -0.18 -3.84 6.96
N VAL A 20 -1.30 -3.18 6.68
CA VAL A 20 -1.84 -3.01 5.33
C VAL A 20 -1.62 -1.57 4.90
N TRP A 21 -1.05 -1.38 3.71
CA TRP A 21 -0.74 -0.05 3.21
C TRP A 21 -1.77 0.43 2.18
N VAL A 22 -2.46 1.52 2.50
CA VAL A 22 -3.39 2.21 1.60
C VAL A 22 -2.65 3.27 0.80
N THR A 23 -2.72 3.21 -0.54
CA THR A 23 -1.96 4.12 -1.41
C THR A 23 -2.68 4.46 -2.73
N LEU A 24 -2.19 5.51 -3.39
CA LEU A 24 -2.59 5.94 -4.75
C LEU A 24 -1.55 5.54 -5.81
N GLN A 25 -0.39 5.05 -5.38
CA GLN A 25 0.72 4.67 -6.23
C GLN A 25 0.44 3.31 -6.90
N ILE A 26 0.78 3.19 -8.18
CA ILE A 26 0.47 2.00 -9.01
C ILE A 26 1.70 1.32 -9.59
N HIS A 27 2.89 1.84 -9.29
CA HIS A 27 4.18 1.36 -9.82
C HIS A 27 4.83 0.34 -8.88
N GLN A 28 5.72 -0.48 -9.42
CA GLN A 28 6.43 -1.59 -8.74
C GLN A 28 7.20 -1.24 -7.45
N ASN A 29 7.44 0.05 -7.20
CA ASN A 29 8.11 0.51 -5.99
C ASN A 29 7.28 0.24 -4.73
N ILE A 30 5.94 0.26 -4.83
CA ILE A 30 5.08 -0.03 -3.68
C ILE A 30 5.27 -1.47 -3.20
N VAL A 31 5.50 -2.41 -4.13
CA VAL A 31 5.73 -3.82 -3.82
C VAL A 31 7.06 -4.00 -3.11
N GLY A 32 8.13 -3.37 -3.63
CA GLY A 32 9.44 -3.47 -3.00
C GLY A 32 9.47 -2.91 -1.57
N VAL A 33 8.75 -1.82 -1.31
CA VAL A 33 8.61 -1.27 0.05
C VAL A 33 7.77 -2.17 0.94
N ALA A 34 6.67 -2.72 0.42
CA ALA A 34 5.82 -3.62 1.17
C ALA A 34 6.55 -4.91 1.59
N SER A 35 7.34 -5.46 0.67
CA SER A 35 8.20 -6.61 0.92
C SER A 35 9.29 -6.30 1.93
N LEU A 36 9.99 -5.16 1.78
CA LEU A 36 11.03 -4.73 2.73
C LEU A 36 10.53 -4.65 4.18
N ASN A 37 9.29 -4.21 4.38
CA ASN A 37 8.68 -4.07 5.70
C ASN A 37 7.83 -5.27 6.16
N ASN A 38 7.76 -6.35 5.37
CA ASN A 38 6.88 -7.50 5.61
C ASN A 38 5.41 -7.10 5.82
N LEU A 39 4.92 -6.15 5.01
CA LEU A 39 3.52 -5.73 5.06
C LEU A 39 2.60 -6.88 4.62
N ALA A 40 1.40 -6.94 5.20
CA ALA A 40 0.43 -7.99 4.87
C ALA A 40 -0.19 -7.82 3.48
N ALA A 41 -0.41 -6.58 3.03
CA ALA A 41 -1.01 -6.28 1.74
C ALA A 41 -0.88 -4.80 1.36
N ILE A 42 -1.16 -4.50 0.09
CA ILE A 42 -1.33 -3.15 -0.44
C ILE A 42 -2.77 -2.97 -0.93
N ILE A 43 -3.40 -1.85 -0.58
CA ILE A 43 -4.70 -1.44 -1.13
C ILE A 43 -4.54 -0.17 -1.95
N ILE A 44 -4.83 -0.26 -3.24
CA ILE A 44 -4.83 0.86 -4.17
C ILE A 44 -6.25 1.45 -4.23
N VAL A 45 -6.38 2.75 -3.93
CA VAL A 45 -7.67 3.45 -3.87
C VAL A 45 -8.05 4.16 -5.17
N ASN A 46 -9.28 4.68 -5.24
CA ASN A 46 -9.82 5.42 -6.38
C ASN A 46 -9.87 4.62 -7.70
N ALA A 47 -10.09 3.31 -7.61
CA ALA A 47 -10.19 2.39 -8.75
C ALA A 47 -8.95 2.36 -9.67
N ARG A 48 -7.81 2.89 -9.21
CA ARG A 48 -6.56 2.86 -9.96
C ARG A 48 -6.07 1.42 -10.11
N GLN A 49 -5.60 1.09 -11.31
CA GLN A 49 -5.08 -0.25 -11.60
C GLN A 49 -3.56 -0.27 -11.44
N PRO A 50 -2.99 -1.29 -10.77
CA PRO A 50 -1.56 -1.49 -10.78
C PRO A 50 -1.07 -1.72 -12.21
N GLU A 51 0.15 -1.27 -12.51
CA GLU A 51 0.80 -1.59 -13.79
C GLU A 51 1.09 -3.10 -13.88
N GLU A 52 1.20 -3.64 -15.09
CA GLU A 52 1.47 -5.07 -15.31
C GLU A 52 2.74 -5.54 -14.58
N ASN A 53 3.82 -4.75 -14.65
CA ASN A 53 5.07 -5.00 -13.93
C ASN A 53 4.91 -5.02 -12.39
N THR A 54 3.88 -4.35 -11.87
CA THR A 54 3.59 -4.24 -10.44
C THR A 54 2.85 -5.48 -9.99
N ILE A 55 1.94 -5.99 -10.82
CA ILE A 55 1.27 -7.28 -10.61
C ILE A 55 2.30 -8.41 -10.63
N GLU A 56 3.13 -8.49 -11.67
CA GLU A 56 4.16 -9.53 -11.80
C GLU A 56 5.12 -9.53 -10.60
N LYS A 57 5.59 -8.35 -10.19
CA LYS A 57 6.46 -8.23 -9.01
C LYS A 57 5.75 -8.64 -7.72
N ALA A 58 4.48 -8.26 -7.56
CA ALA A 58 3.69 -8.61 -6.39
C ALA A 58 3.46 -10.13 -6.28
N GLU A 59 3.23 -10.80 -7.39
CA GLU A 59 3.14 -12.27 -7.45
C GLU A 59 4.48 -12.93 -7.08
N ASN A 60 5.59 -12.43 -7.63
CA ASN A 60 6.93 -12.94 -7.35
C ASN A 60 7.35 -12.75 -5.89
N GLU A 61 6.99 -11.63 -5.28
CA GLU A 61 7.32 -11.31 -3.88
C GLU A 61 6.26 -11.82 -2.89
N GLY A 62 5.15 -12.38 -3.36
CA GLY A 62 4.07 -12.90 -2.52
C GLY A 62 3.29 -11.81 -1.77
N ILE A 63 3.19 -10.60 -2.33
CA ILE A 63 2.50 -9.44 -1.72
C ILE A 63 1.11 -9.27 -2.35
N PRO A 64 0.01 -9.46 -1.60
CA PRO A 64 -1.33 -9.22 -2.12
C PRO A 64 -1.58 -7.75 -2.47
N ILE A 65 -2.15 -7.49 -3.65
CA ILE A 65 -2.65 -6.17 -4.05
C ILE A 65 -4.17 -6.23 -4.24
N MET A 66 -4.86 -5.29 -3.62
CA MET A 66 -6.30 -5.08 -3.79
C MET A 66 -6.58 -3.70 -4.39
N VAL A 67 -7.62 -3.58 -5.20
CA VAL A 67 -8.09 -2.29 -5.73
C VAL A 67 -9.46 -1.96 -5.15
N SER A 68 -9.60 -0.77 -4.59
CA SER A 68 -10.88 -0.25 -4.09
C SER A 68 -11.33 0.96 -4.89
N LYS A 69 -12.64 1.06 -5.13
CA LYS A 69 -13.26 2.26 -5.72
C LYS A 69 -13.38 3.43 -4.74
N MET A 70 -13.24 3.15 -3.44
CA MET A 70 -13.31 4.14 -2.38
C MET A 70 -12.10 5.07 -2.41
N SER A 71 -12.27 6.29 -1.91
CA SER A 71 -11.16 7.15 -1.54
C SER A 71 -10.40 6.59 -0.32
N ALA A 72 -9.16 7.08 -0.11
CA ALA A 72 -8.38 6.70 1.07
C ALA A 72 -9.13 7.01 2.37
N PHE A 73 -9.83 8.15 2.43
CA PHE A 73 -10.60 8.54 3.62
C PHE A 73 -11.75 7.57 3.89
N GLU A 74 -12.57 7.25 2.88
CA GLU A 74 -13.70 6.33 3.02
C GLU A 74 -13.22 4.91 3.38
N LEU A 75 -12.17 4.43 2.72
CA LEU A 75 -11.61 3.12 2.97
C LEU A 75 -11.09 3.02 4.42
N VAL A 76 -10.29 3.98 4.86
CA VAL A 76 -9.74 4.00 6.23
C VAL A 76 -10.86 4.15 7.26
N ALA A 77 -11.88 4.98 7.01
CA ALA A 77 -13.04 5.08 7.89
C ALA A 77 -13.78 3.73 8.03
N GLY A 78 -13.93 2.99 6.93
CA GLY A 78 -14.50 1.64 6.93
C GLY A 78 -13.65 0.64 7.71
N LEU A 79 -12.33 0.65 7.51
CA LEU A 79 -11.38 -0.19 8.25
C LEU A 79 -11.44 0.11 9.76
N CYS A 80 -11.41 1.39 10.15
CA CYS A 80 -11.57 1.80 11.55
C CYS A 80 -12.89 1.33 12.16
N SER A 81 -13.98 1.44 11.41
CA SER A 81 -15.31 0.97 11.86
C SER A 81 -15.35 -0.56 12.04
N ALA A 82 -14.51 -1.30 11.32
CA ALA A 82 -14.31 -2.74 11.46
C ALA A 82 -13.30 -3.12 12.57
N GLY A 83 -12.76 -2.14 13.32
CA GLY A 83 -11.80 -2.36 14.39
C GLY A 83 -10.33 -2.38 13.96
N ILE A 84 -10.04 -2.01 12.71
CA ILE A 84 -8.67 -1.93 12.18
C ILE A 84 -8.18 -0.48 12.31
N SER A 85 -7.21 -0.23 13.19
CA SER A 85 -6.63 1.10 13.40
C SER A 85 -5.26 1.24 12.74
N GLY A 86 -4.90 2.47 12.34
CA GLY A 86 -3.56 2.76 11.85
C GLY A 86 -2.49 2.67 12.95
N THR A 87 -1.27 2.32 12.55
CA THR A 87 -0.08 2.36 13.41
C THR A 87 0.47 3.78 13.48
N ARG A 88 0.92 4.18 14.68
CA ARG A 88 1.76 5.38 14.88
C ARG A 88 3.23 5.07 14.59
#